data_AF-A0A624F875-F1
#
_entry.id   AF-A0A624F875-F1
#
_cell.length_a   1.000
_cell.length_b   1.000
_cell.length_c   1.000
_cell.angle_alpha   90.00
_cell.angle_beta   90.00
_cell.angle_gamma   90.00
#
_symmetry.space_group_name_H-M   'P 1'
#
loop_
_entity.id
_entity.type
_entity.pdbx_description
1 polymer ?
#
loop_
_entity_poly.entity_id
_entity_poly.type
_entity_poly.pdbx_seq_one_letter_code
_entity_poly.pdbx_strand_id
1 'polypeptide(L)'
;GIVIGGGAALIKAKAKIKLDLQGDEAIGAAIVERALRAPLRQIAENAGFDAGVVVNSVENAKDENTGFDAAKGEYVNMLESGIIDPVKVERVALLNAVSVASMLLTTEATISEIKEDKPAMPDMSGMGGMGGMGGMM
;
A
#
# COMPACT_ATOMS: atom_id res chain seq x y z
N GLY A 1 14.85 -10.68 12.61
CA GLY A 1 14.79 -11.76 11.61
C GLY A 1 14.44 -11.18 10.25
N ILE A 2 14.64 -11.98 9.21
CA ILE A 2 14.35 -11.67 7.81
C ILE A 2 13.33 -12.66 7.26
N VAL A 3 12.60 -12.28 6.21
CA VAL A 3 11.68 -13.11 5.43
C VAL A 3 11.93 -12.86 3.95
N ILE A 4 11.37 -13.72 3.09
CA ILE A 4 11.33 -13.48 1.65
C ILE A 4 10.60 -12.16 1.35
N GLY A 5 11.20 -11.33 0.50
CA GLY A 5 10.68 -10.00 0.22
C GLY A 5 9.64 -9.94 -0.89
N GLY A 6 9.40 -8.72 -1.37
CA GLY A 6 8.58 -8.49 -2.56
C GLY A 6 7.10 -8.89 -2.38
N GLY A 7 6.61 -8.87 -1.14
CA GLY A 7 5.26 -9.31 -0.80
C GLY A 7 5.04 -10.83 -0.84
N ALA A 8 6.05 -11.63 -1.18
CA ALA A 8 5.93 -13.09 -1.24
C ALA A 8 5.66 -13.71 0.14
N ALA A 9 6.24 -13.14 1.21
CA ALA A 9 6.03 -13.60 2.58
C ALA A 9 4.55 -13.54 2.98
N LEU A 10 3.82 -12.50 2.57
CA LEU A 10 2.40 -12.33 2.87
C LEU A 10 1.54 -13.37 2.13
N ILE A 11 1.89 -13.71 0.88
CA ILE A 11 1.25 -14.80 0.13
C ILE A 11 1.45 -16.15 0.83
N LYS A 12 2.67 -16.44 1.26
CA LYS A 12 2.97 -17.70 1.97
C LYS A 12 2.33 -17.75 3.35
N ALA A 13 2.27 -16.63 4.07
CA ALA A 13 1.59 -16.52 5.34
C ALA A 13 0.08 -16.80 5.21
N LYS A 14 -0.56 -16.27 4.15
CA LYS A 14 -1.96 -16.54 3.83
C LYS A 14 -2.26 -18.04 3.79
N ALA A 15 -1.44 -18.83 3.11
CA ALA A 15 -1.64 -20.28 2.97
C ALA A 15 -1.58 -21.05 4.30
N LYS A 16 -1.04 -20.44 5.36
CA LYS A 16 -0.93 -21.03 6.70
C LYS A 16 -2.09 -20.64 7.64
N ILE A 17 -2.99 -19.75 7.20
CA ILE A 17 -4.16 -19.34 7.98
C ILE A 17 -5.15 -20.52 8.04
N LYS A 18 -5.47 -20.96 9.25
CA LYS A 18 -6.47 -22.00 9.53
C LYS A 18 -7.33 -21.52 10.69
N LEU A 19 -8.45 -20.87 10.36
CA LEU A 19 -9.40 -20.34 11.33
C LEU A 19 -10.77 -20.97 11.05
N ASP A 20 -11.44 -21.44 12.10
CA ASP A 20 -12.82 -21.91 12.03
C ASP A 20 -13.73 -20.76 12.48
N LEU A 21 -14.25 -20.00 11.51
CA LEU A 21 -15.02 -18.78 11.74
C LEU A 21 -16.36 -18.85 11.02
N GLN A 22 -17.36 -18.12 11.51
CA GLN A 22 -18.71 -18.09 10.96
C GLN A 22 -19.24 -16.66 10.85
N GLY A 23 -20.26 -16.46 10.02
CA GLY A 23 -20.91 -15.15 9.86
C GLY A 23 -19.93 -14.04 9.46
N ASP A 24 -20.04 -12.90 10.12
CA ASP A 24 -19.24 -11.70 9.81
C ASP A 24 -17.74 -11.87 10.07
N GLU A 25 -17.36 -12.75 11.02
CA GLU A 25 -15.95 -13.05 11.28
C GLU A 25 -15.28 -13.74 10.09
N ALA A 26 -15.99 -14.67 9.44
CA ALA A 26 -15.50 -15.34 8.24
C ALA A 26 -15.34 -14.36 7.07
N ILE A 27 -16.26 -13.40 6.94
CA ILE A 27 -16.17 -12.33 5.94
C ILE A 27 -14.93 -11.45 6.22
N GLY A 28 -14.71 -11.07 7.49
CA GLY A 28 -13.53 -10.32 7.91
C GLY A 28 -12.22 -11.03 7.57
N ALA A 29 -12.12 -12.33 7.85
CA ALA A 29 -10.96 -13.14 7.47
C ALA A 29 -10.74 -13.16 5.95
N ALA A 30 -11.80 -13.33 5.16
CA ALA A 30 -11.72 -13.33 3.70
C ALA A 30 -11.23 -11.97 3.14
N ILE A 31 -11.62 -10.85 3.76
CA ILE A 31 -11.13 -9.51 3.40
C ILE A 31 -9.62 -9.42 3.61
N VAL A 32 -9.12 -9.88 4.76
CA VAL A 32 -7.67 -9.88 5.07
C VAL A 32 -6.92 -10.79 4.10
N GLU A 33 -7.40 -12.00 3.86
CA GLU A 33 -6.80 -12.93 2.90
C GLU A 33 -6.68 -12.36 1.49
N ARG A 34 -7.70 -11.61 1.05
CA ARG A 34 -7.66 -10.90 -0.23
C ARG A 34 -6.62 -9.77 -0.21
N ALA A 35 -6.57 -8.99 0.86
CA ALA A 35 -5.67 -7.86 1.02
C ALA A 35 -4.18 -8.26 1.03
N LEU A 36 -3.84 -9.44 1.58
CA LEU A 36 -2.47 -9.96 1.60
C LEU A 36 -1.86 -10.17 0.20
N ARG A 37 -2.69 -10.24 -0.85
CA ARG A 37 -2.21 -10.31 -2.25
C ARG A 37 -1.76 -8.97 -2.81
N ALA A 38 -2.25 -7.86 -2.24
CA ALA A 38 -2.06 -6.53 -2.81
C ALA A 38 -0.59 -6.12 -2.96
N PRO A 39 0.33 -6.40 -2.00
CA PRO A 39 1.71 -5.94 -2.13
C PRO A 39 2.45 -6.56 -3.32
N LEU A 40 2.43 -7.90 -3.45
CA LEU A 40 3.03 -8.59 -4.59
C LEU A 40 2.37 -8.17 -5.90
N ARG A 41 1.03 -8.03 -5.90
CA ARG A 41 0.27 -7.58 -7.07
C ARG A 41 0.74 -6.20 -7.53
N GLN A 42 0.82 -5.24 -6.63
CA GLN A 42 1.24 -3.87 -6.95
C GLN A 42 2.68 -3.82 -7.47
N ILE A 43 3.59 -4.62 -6.89
CA ILE A 43 4.97 -4.71 -7.36
C ILE A 43 5.03 -5.26 -8.79
N ALA A 44 4.26 -6.32 -9.09
CA ALA A 44 4.19 -6.89 -10.43
C ALA A 44 3.59 -5.92 -11.45
N GLU A 45 2.49 -5.23 -11.11
CA GLU A 45 1.86 -4.23 -11.98
C GLU A 45 2.81 -3.07 -12.29
N ASN A 46 3.50 -2.54 -11.26
CA ASN A 46 4.46 -1.45 -11.44
C ASN A 46 5.66 -1.87 -12.30
N ALA A 47 6.01 -3.15 -12.29
CA ALA A 47 7.06 -3.72 -13.11
C ALA A 47 6.57 -4.15 -14.52
N GLY A 48 5.29 -3.97 -14.84
CA GLY A 48 4.73 -4.25 -16.17
C GLY A 48 4.36 -5.72 -16.40
N PHE A 49 4.23 -6.53 -15.35
CA PHE A 49 3.87 -7.95 -15.46
C PHE A 49 2.39 -8.20 -15.11
N ASP A 50 1.83 -9.31 -15.61
CA ASP A 50 0.48 -9.72 -15.23
C ASP A 50 0.45 -10.15 -13.76
N ALA A 51 -0.17 -9.30 -12.95
CA ALA A 51 -0.20 -9.45 -11.52
C ALA A 51 -1.01 -10.66 -11.05
N GLY A 52 -2.03 -11.07 -11.81
CA GLY A 52 -2.82 -12.27 -11.52
C GLY A 52 -1.99 -13.53 -11.70
N VAL A 53 -1.25 -13.62 -12.81
CA VAL A 53 -0.35 -14.74 -13.11
C VAL A 53 0.78 -14.82 -12.08
N VAL A 54 1.40 -13.69 -11.72
CA VAL A 54 2.48 -13.64 -10.74
C VAL A 54 2.02 -14.11 -9.36
N VAL A 55 0.92 -13.54 -8.86
CA VAL A 55 0.37 -13.91 -7.55
C VAL A 55 -0.02 -15.38 -7.51
N ASN A 56 -0.71 -15.88 -8.54
CA ASN A 56 -1.13 -17.28 -8.61
C ASN A 56 0.07 -18.23 -8.68
N SER A 57 1.13 -17.87 -9.41
CA SER A 57 2.33 -18.70 -9.52
C SER A 57 3.08 -18.80 -8.19
N VAL A 58 3.24 -17.69 -7.46
CA VAL A 58 3.89 -17.67 -6.14
C VAL A 58 3.05 -18.41 -5.09
N GLU A 59 1.72 -18.26 -5.11
CA GLU A 59 0.80 -18.95 -4.20
C GLU A 59 0.85 -20.47 -4.37
N ASN A 60 0.92 -20.96 -5.61
CA ASN A 60 0.96 -22.40 -5.91
C ASN A 60 2.38 -22.99 -5.92
N ALA A 61 3.43 -22.18 -5.71
CA ALA A 61 4.79 -22.68 -5.69
C ALA A 61 5.03 -23.59 -4.47
N LYS A 62 5.60 -24.78 -4.72
CA LYS A 62 5.86 -25.81 -3.71
C LYS A 62 6.89 -25.40 -2.66
N ASP A 63 7.90 -24.66 -3.10
CA ASP A 63 8.93 -24.13 -2.20
C ASP A 63 8.42 -22.86 -1.50
N GLU A 64 8.62 -22.83 -0.18
CA GLU A 64 8.24 -21.69 0.67
C GLU A 64 9.06 -20.45 0.33
N ASN A 65 10.28 -20.61 -0.21
CA ASN A 65 11.17 -19.50 -0.53
C ASN A 65 11.00 -18.95 -1.96
N THR A 66 10.14 -19.56 -2.77
CA THR A 66 9.86 -19.08 -4.12
C THR A 66 9.06 -17.77 -4.07
N GLY A 67 9.55 -16.78 -4.80
CA GLY A 67 8.86 -15.51 -5.05
C GLY A 67 9.09 -15.05 -6.48
N PHE A 68 8.86 -13.76 -6.73
CA PHE A 68 9.01 -13.15 -8.05
C PHE A 68 10.01 -12.00 -7.98
N ASP A 69 11.11 -12.12 -8.72
CA ASP A 69 12.05 -11.03 -8.96
C ASP A 69 11.44 -10.10 -10.02
N ALA A 70 10.79 -9.03 -9.57
CA ALA A 70 10.14 -8.07 -10.44
C ALA A 70 11.13 -7.22 -11.26
N ALA A 71 12.41 -7.18 -10.92
CA ALA A 71 13.41 -6.48 -11.72
C ALA A 71 13.81 -7.28 -12.97
N LYS A 72 13.77 -8.62 -12.88
CA LYS A 72 14.15 -9.53 -13.97
C LYS A 72 12.97 -10.24 -14.64
N GLY A 73 11.82 -10.30 -13.98
CA GLY A 73 10.65 -11.03 -14.44
C GLY A 73 10.72 -12.54 -14.22
N GLU A 74 11.47 -12.99 -13.21
CA GLU A 74 11.76 -14.42 -12.99
C GLU A 74 11.24 -14.91 -11.64
N TYR A 75 10.85 -16.18 -11.57
CA TYR A 75 10.54 -16.84 -10.29
C TYR A 75 11.81 -17.46 -9.72
N VAL A 76 12.19 -17.03 -8.53
CA VAL A 76 13.47 -17.39 -7.91
C VAL A 76 13.29 -17.78 -6.46
N ASN A 77 14.29 -18.47 -5.91
CA ASN A 77 14.44 -18.54 -4.46
C ASN A 77 14.87 -17.16 -3.96
N MET A 78 13.98 -16.50 -3.20
CA MET A 78 14.14 -15.11 -2.79
C MET A 78 15.25 -14.94 -1.75
N LEU A 79 15.48 -15.94 -0.89
CA LEU A 79 16.56 -15.92 0.10
C LEU A 79 17.92 -16.00 -0.58
N GLU A 80 18.08 -16.95 -1.51
CA GLU A 80 19.33 -17.12 -2.27
C GLU A 80 19.61 -15.93 -3.18
N SER A 81 18.57 -15.33 -3.74
CA SER A 81 18.67 -14.13 -4.59
C SER A 81 18.86 -12.84 -3.80
N GLY A 82 18.84 -12.89 -2.45
CA GLY A 82 19.01 -11.73 -1.58
C GLY A 82 17.83 -10.77 -1.57
N ILE A 83 16.67 -11.16 -2.10
CA ILE A 83 15.44 -10.36 -2.09
C ILE A 83 14.71 -10.66 -0.78
N ILE A 84 15.15 -9.98 0.28
CA ILE A 84 14.71 -10.21 1.65
C ILE A 84 14.16 -8.95 2.29
N ASP A 85 13.14 -9.11 3.13
CA ASP A 85 12.56 -8.02 3.90
C ASP A 85 12.71 -8.27 5.42
N PRO A 86 12.92 -7.22 6.23
CA PRO A 86 12.93 -7.38 7.68
C PRO A 86 11.54 -7.76 8.19
N VAL A 87 11.45 -8.84 8.98
CA VAL A 87 10.17 -9.32 9.57
C VAL A 87 9.41 -8.21 10.29
N LYS A 88 10.15 -7.30 10.94
CA LYS A 88 9.57 -6.17 11.68
C LYS A 88 8.77 -5.24 10.75
N VAL A 89 9.27 -4.98 9.54
CA VAL A 89 8.64 -4.04 8.60
C VAL A 89 7.33 -4.63 8.10
N GLU A 90 7.36 -5.86 7.57
CA GLU A 90 6.17 -6.57 7.11
C GLU A 90 5.07 -6.65 8.18
N ARG A 91 5.44 -7.08 9.40
CA ARG A 91 4.49 -7.18 10.51
C ARG A 91 3.91 -5.83 10.89
N VAL A 92 4.73 -4.79 11.05
CA VAL A 92 4.27 -3.47 11.47
C VAL A 92 3.41 -2.82 10.38
N ALA A 93 3.76 -2.99 9.11
CA ALA A 93 2.97 -2.51 7.98
C ALA A 93 1.57 -3.13 7.99
N LEU A 94 1.46 -4.46 8.12
CA LEU A 94 0.17 -5.15 8.19
C LEU A 94 -0.66 -4.71 9.41
N LEU A 95 -0.04 -4.62 10.60
CA LEU A 95 -0.75 -4.21 11.81
C LEU A 95 -1.28 -2.78 11.71
N ASN A 96 -0.49 -1.85 11.17
CA ASN A 96 -0.92 -0.47 10.97
C ASN A 96 -2.04 -0.37 9.92
N ALA A 97 -1.95 -1.13 8.82
CA ALA A 97 -2.98 -1.18 7.80
C ALA A 97 -4.30 -1.70 8.37
N VAL A 98 -4.27 -2.80 9.13
CA VAL A 98 -5.46 -3.35 9.81
C VAL A 98 -6.02 -2.35 10.82
N SER A 99 -5.18 -1.68 11.61
CA SER A 99 -5.63 -0.69 12.58
C SER A 99 -6.46 0.43 11.94
N VAL A 100 -5.96 1.02 10.85
CA VAL A 100 -6.67 2.08 10.12
C VAL A 100 -7.94 1.53 9.44
N ALA A 101 -7.85 0.37 8.79
CA ALA A 101 -8.99 -0.23 8.11
C ALA A 101 -10.13 -0.56 9.09
N SER A 102 -9.83 -1.13 10.25
CA SER A 102 -10.83 -1.45 11.27
C SER A 102 -11.54 -0.20 11.78
N MET A 103 -10.80 0.89 12.04
CA MET A 103 -11.42 2.17 12.44
C MET A 103 -12.37 2.70 11.36
N LEU A 104 -11.95 2.66 10.08
CA LEU A 104 -12.76 3.13 8.96
C LEU A 104 -14.02 2.28 8.76
N LEU A 105 -13.91 0.95 8.86
CA LEU A 105 -15.04 0.04 8.68
C LEU A 105 -16.13 0.22 9.74
N THR A 106 -15.77 0.69 10.95
CA THR A 106 -16.73 0.98 12.02
C THR A 106 -17.18 2.44 12.06
N THR A 107 -16.75 3.27 11.10
CA THR A 107 -17.10 4.69 11.06
C THR A 107 -18.43 4.87 10.33
N GLU A 108 -19.50 5.14 11.09
CA GLU A 108 -20.84 5.37 10.54
C GLU A 108 -21.06 6.81 10.04
N ALA A 109 -20.38 7.79 10.64
CA ALA A 109 -20.51 9.20 10.29
C ALA A 109 -19.22 9.98 10.58
N THR A 110 -18.99 11.05 9.82
CA THR A 110 -17.88 11.99 10.01
C THR A 110 -18.41 13.42 10.00
N ILE A 111 -17.81 14.28 10.83
CA ILE A 111 -18.08 15.73 10.85
C ILE A 111 -16.86 16.41 10.23
N SER A 112 -17.09 17.31 9.29
CA SER A 112 -16.04 18.05 8.59
C SER A 112 -16.33 19.55 8.58
N GLU A 113 -15.28 20.34 8.53
CA GLU A 113 -15.38 21.79 8.35
C GLU A 113 -15.88 22.11 6.94
N ILE A 114 -16.81 23.07 6.83
CA ILE A 114 -17.26 23.56 5.54
C ILE A 114 -16.11 24.32 4.90
N LYS A 115 -15.82 24.01 3.63
CA LYS A 115 -14.77 24.72 2.88
C LYS A 115 -15.12 26.20 2.80
N GLU A 116 -14.31 27.04 3.45
CA GLU A 116 -14.42 28.49 3.33
C GLU A 116 -13.88 28.97 1.98
N ASP A 117 -14.61 29.86 1.32
CA ASP A 117 -14.10 30.62 0.18
C ASP A 117 -13.10 31.65 0.68
N LYS A 118 -11.82 31.24 0.76
CA LYS A 118 -10.72 32.17 1.01
C LYS A 118 -10.57 33.05 -0.24
N PRO A 119 -10.70 34.39 -0.12
CA PRO A 119 -10.44 35.26 -1.26
C PRO A 119 -9.03 35.00 -1.77
N ALA A 120 -8.87 34.86 -3.08
CA ALA A 120 -7.56 34.79 -3.70
C ALA A 120 -6.75 35.99 -3.18
N MET A 121 -5.61 35.73 -2.53
CA MET A 121 -4.72 36.81 -2.14
C MET A 121 -4.43 37.63 -3.40
N PRO A 122 -4.61 38.97 -3.37
CA PRO A 122 -4.37 39.80 -4.54
C PRO A 122 -2.97 39.52 -5.07
N ASP A 123 -2.88 39.27 -6.37
CA ASP A 123 -1.62 39.07 -7.05
C ASP A 123 -0.80 40.37 -6.97
N MET A 124 0.10 40.42 -6.00
CA MET A 124 1.04 41.53 -5.81
C MET A 124 2.14 41.56 -6.88
N SER A 125 2.20 40.58 -7.81
CA SER A 125 3.18 40.58 -8.89
C SER A 125 2.89 41.62 -9.98
N GLY A 126 1.69 42.22 -9.97
CA GLY A 126 1.26 43.29 -10.88
C GLY A 126 1.47 44.72 -10.37
N MET A 127 1.89 44.93 -9.11
CA MET A 127 2.16 46.28 -8.58
C MET A 127 3.55 46.79 -9.04
N GLY A 128 3.84 46.57 -10.33
CA GLY A 128 4.89 47.26 -11.05
C GLY A 128 4.42 48.67 -11.37
N GLY A 129 5.11 49.66 -10.80
CA GLY A 129 5.24 50.97 -11.43
C GLY A 129 4.04 51.90 -11.32
N MET A 130 3.65 52.30 -10.11
CA MET A 130 3.11 53.65 -9.94
C MET A 130 4.29 54.62 -9.78
N GLY A 131 4.94 54.88 -10.92
CA GLY A 131 5.85 55.99 -11.05
C GLY A 131 5.08 57.32 -10.95
N GLY A 132 5.69 58.28 -10.26
CA GLY A 132 5.60 59.69 -10.61
C GLY A 132 4.33 60.44 -10.22
N MET A 133 4.23 60.85 -8.95
CA MET A 133 3.61 62.12 -8.57
C MET A 133 4.35 62.59 -7.30
N GLY A 134 5.36 63.46 -7.33
CA GLY A 134 5.53 64.63 -8.19
C GLY A 134 5.00 65.89 -7.51
N GLY A 135 5.46 66.20 -6.29
CA GLY A 135 5.52 67.55 -5.70
C GLY A 135 4.22 68.16 -5.13
N MET A 136 4.21 68.46 -3.83
CA MET A 136 4.03 69.82 -3.30
C MET A 136 4.29 69.83 -1.77
N MET A 137 5.28 70.65 -1.38
CA MET A 137 5.55 71.30 -0.08
C MET A 137 5.12 70.61 1.22
#